data_AF-B4DJW3-F1
#
_entry.id   AF-B4DJW3-F1
#
_cell.length_a   1.000
_cell.length_b   1.000
_cell.length_c   1.000
_cell.angle_alpha   90.00
_cell.angle_beta   90.00
_cell.angle_gamma   90.00
#
_symmetry.space_group_name_H-M   'P 1'
#
loop_
_entity.id
_entity.type
_entity.pdbx_description
1 polymer ?
#
loop_
_entity_poly.entity_id
_entity_poly.type
_entity_poly.pdbx_seq_one_letter_code
_entity_poly.pdbx_strand_id
1 'polypeptide(L)'
;MAQVLIVGAGMTGSLCAALLRRQTSGPLYLAVWDKAEDSGAEVYFRHRVTQINLRDDKWEVSKQTGSPEQFDLIVLTMPVPEILQLQGDITTLISECQRQQLEAVSYSSRYALGLFYEAGTKIDVPWAGQYITSNPCIRFVSIDNKKRNIESSEIGPSLVIHTTVPFGVTYLEHSIEDVQELVFQQLENILPGLPQPIATKCQKWRHSQVPSAGVILGCAKSPWMMAIGFPI
;
A
#
# COMPACT_ATOMS: atom_id res chain seq x y z
N MET A 1 -15.86 -13.61 -24.54
CA MET A 1 -15.54 -12.49 -23.63
C MET A 1 -14.35 -12.95 -22.82
N ALA A 2 -13.24 -12.22 -22.87
CA ALA A 2 -12.06 -12.59 -22.09
C ALA A 2 -12.28 -12.22 -20.61
N GLN A 3 -11.89 -13.10 -19.69
CA GLN A 3 -11.95 -12.91 -18.25
C GLN A 3 -10.55 -12.63 -17.71
N VAL A 4 -10.33 -11.42 -17.20
CA VAL A 4 -9.05 -10.98 -16.67
C VAL A 4 -9.16 -10.69 -15.19
N LEU A 5 -8.23 -11.26 -14.41
CA LEU A 5 -8.09 -10.99 -12.99
C LEU A 5 -6.87 -10.10 -12.72
N ILE A 6 -7.06 -9.05 -11.93
CA ILE A 6 -5.97 -8.28 -11.33
C ILE A 6 -5.95 -8.54 -9.82
N VAL A 7 -4.80 -8.99 -9.29
CA VAL A 7 -4.60 -9.29 -7.87
C VAL A 7 -3.72 -8.21 -7.24
N GLY A 8 -4.18 -7.61 -6.15
CA GLY A 8 -3.61 -6.40 -5.58
C GLY A 8 -4.16 -5.17 -6.31
N ALA A 9 -4.65 -4.19 -5.57
CA ALA A 9 -5.31 -3.02 -6.16
C ALA A 9 -4.98 -1.73 -5.42
N GLY A 10 -3.69 -1.54 -5.16
CA GLY A 10 -3.15 -0.20 -5.02
C GLY A 10 -3.25 0.58 -6.34
N MET A 11 -2.67 1.78 -6.40
CA MET A 11 -2.68 2.62 -7.59
C MET A 11 -2.24 1.88 -8.87
N THR A 12 -1.27 0.96 -8.76
CA THR A 12 -0.80 0.14 -9.89
C THR A 12 -1.92 -0.74 -10.45
N GLY A 13 -2.63 -1.50 -9.60
CA GLY A 13 -3.72 -2.36 -10.03
C GLY A 13 -4.87 -1.57 -10.67
N SER A 14 -5.26 -0.45 -10.06
CA SER A 14 -6.30 0.45 -10.61
C SER A 14 -5.90 1.05 -11.96
N LEU A 15 -4.65 1.48 -12.11
CA LEU A 15 -4.14 2.01 -13.38
C LEU A 15 -4.07 0.91 -14.45
N CYS A 16 -3.59 -0.29 -14.10
CA CYS A 16 -3.61 -1.45 -14.99
C CYS A 16 -5.04 -1.75 -15.47
N ALA A 17 -6.02 -1.75 -14.56
CA ALA A 17 -7.41 -1.97 -14.89
C ALA A 17 -7.96 -0.94 -15.89
N ALA A 18 -7.72 0.35 -15.63
CA ALA A 18 -8.17 1.45 -16.48
C ALA A 18 -7.51 1.40 -17.88
N LEU A 19 -6.21 1.13 -17.93
CA LEU A 19 -5.47 1.04 -19.20
C LEU A 19 -5.90 -0.18 -20.03
N LEU A 20 -6.07 -1.35 -19.41
CA LEU A 20 -6.56 -2.55 -20.09
C LEU A 20 -7.93 -2.29 -20.71
N ARG A 21 -8.87 -1.70 -19.97
CA ARG A 21 -10.18 -1.34 -20.53
C ARG A 21 -10.07 -0.38 -21.70
N ARG A 22 -9.25 0.67 -21.57
CA ARG A 22 -9.12 1.68 -22.63
C ARG A 22 -8.50 1.11 -23.91
N GLN A 23 -7.57 0.16 -23.80
CA GLN A 23 -6.83 -0.38 -24.95
C GLN A 23 -7.52 -1.59 -25.59
N THR A 24 -8.47 -2.24 -24.91
CA THR A 24 -9.15 -3.43 -25.44
C THR A 24 -10.37 -3.01 -26.25
N SER A 25 -10.43 -3.41 -27.53
CA SER A 25 -11.54 -3.06 -28.44
C SER A 25 -12.74 -4.02 -28.41
N GLY A 26 -12.71 -5.07 -27.57
CA GLY A 26 -13.72 -6.14 -27.50
C GLY A 26 -14.28 -6.35 -26.09
N PRO A 27 -15.29 -7.24 -25.93
CA PRO A 27 -15.94 -7.50 -24.65
C PRO A 27 -14.96 -8.16 -23.65
N LEU A 28 -14.72 -7.46 -22.55
CA LEU A 28 -13.76 -7.80 -21.50
C LEU A 28 -14.48 -7.81 -20.14
N TYR A 29 -14.46 -8.96 -19.46
CA TYR A 29 -14.77 -9.04 -18.04
C TYR A 29 -13.49 -8.81 -17.26
N LEU A 30 -13.51 -7.84 -16.36
CA LEU A 30 -12.36 -7.42 -15.58
C LEU A 30 -12.73 -7.42 -14.10
N ALA A 31 -12.12 -8.34 -13.36
CA ALA A 31 -12.23 -8.43 -11.92
C ALA A 31 -10.94 -7.92 -11.27
N VAL A 32 -11.09 -7.16 -10.19
CA VAL A 32 -9.99 -6.67 -9.37
C VAL A 32 -10.22 -7.18 -7.95
N TRP A 33 -9.31 -8.01 -7.46
CA TRP A 33 -9.42 -8.58 -6.12
C TRP A 33 -8.48 -7.83 -5.16
N ASP A 34 -8.93 -6.65 -4.70
CA ASP A 34 -8.41 -5.89 -3.55
C ASP A 34 -9.17 -4.56 -3.37
N LYS A 35 -8.61 -3.60 -2.61
CA LYS A 35 -9.12 -2.26 -2.32
C LYS A 35 -9.00 -1.23 -3.44
N ALA A 36 -9.70 -1.41 -4.56
CA ALA A 36 -9.86 -0.35 -5.56
C ALA A 36 -11.28 0.20 -5.63
N GLU A 37 -11.39 1.48 -5.94
CA GLU A 37 -12.61 2.11 -6.42
C GLU A 37 -12.28 2.83 -7.75
N ASP A 38 -13.27 2.95 -8.64
CA ASP A 38 -13.26 3.84 -9.81
C ASP A 38 -12.46 3.43 -11.07
N SER A 39 -12.20 2.14 -11.28
CA SER A 39 -11.59 1.63 -12.54
C SER A 39 -12.62 1.09 -13.57
N GLY A 40 -13.90 1.11 -13.22
CA GLY A 40 -14.98 0.45 -13.95
C GLY A 40 -14.96 -1.08 -13.88
N ALA A 41 -13.90 -1.69 -13.34
CA ALA A 41 -13.82 -3.12 -13.05
C ALA A 41 -14.75 -3.52 -11.90
N GLU A 42 -15.11 -4.81 -11.85
CA GLU A 42 -15.79 -5.34 -10.67
C GLU A 42 -14.76 -5.58 -9.57
N VAL A 43 -14.89 -4.85 -8.47
CA VAL A 43 -13.92 -4.87 -7.38
C VAL A 43 -14.43 -5.72 -6.22
N TYR A 44 -13.68 -6.76 -5.88
CA TYR A 44 -14.00 -7.69 -4.80
C TYR A 44 -13.00 -7.56 -3.65
N PHE A 45 -13.47 -7.03 -2.53
CA PHE A 45 -12.70 -6.93 -1.30
C PHE A 45 -12.65 -8.27 -0.55
N ARG A 46 -11.60 -8.47 0.25
CA ARG A 46 -11.42 -9.68 1.09
C ARG A 46 -11.29 -11.00 0.29
N HIS A 47 -10.94 -10.91 -1.00
CA HIS A 47 -10.62 -12.05 -1.86
C HIS A 47 -9.11 -12.32 -1.86
N ARG A 48 -8.58 -12.83 -0.75
CA ARG A 48 -7.14 -13.16 -0.65
C ARG A 48 -6.82 -14.39 -1.50
N VAL A 49 -6.03 -14.21 -2.56
CA VAL A 49 -5.53 -15.31 -3.39
C VAL A 49 -4.53 -16.17 -2.61
N THR A 50 -4.65 -17.48 -2.75
CA THR A 50 -3.77 -18.46 -2.07
C THR A 50 -3.04 -19.36 -3.06
N GLN A 51 -3.67 -19.72 -4.18
CA GLN A 51 -3.09 -20.63 -5.18
C GLN A 51 -3.49 -20.22 -6.60
N ILE A 52 -2.60 -20.48 -7.55
CA ILE A 52 -2.84 -20.30 -8.99
C ILE A 52 -2.39 -21.56 -9.72
N ASN A 53 -3.34 -22.22 -10.39
CA ASN A 53 -3.12 -23.44 -11.15
C ASN A 53 -3.54 -23.28 -12.61
N LEU A 54 -2.98 -24.09 -13.50
CA LEU A 54 -3.40 -24.17 -14.89
C LEU A 54 -4.30 -25.41 -15.07
N ARG A 55 -5.53 -25.19 -15.55
CA ARG A 55 -6.55 -26.23 -15.76
C ARG A 55 -7.27 -25.95 -17.09
N ASP A 56 -7.27 -26.92 -18.00
CA ASP A 56 -7.97 -26.83 -19.29
C ASP A 56 -7.70 -25.52 -20.06
N ASP A 57 -6.42 -25.17 -20.19
CA ASP A 57 -5.93 -23.93 -20.82
C ASP A 57 -6.43 -22.62 -20.19
N LYS A 58 -6.91 -22.67 -18.94
CA LYS A 58 -7.33 -21.52 -18.14
C LYS A 58 -6.65 -21.49 -16.78
N TRP A 59 -6.55 -20.29 -16.23
CA TRP A 59 -6.05 -20.11 -14.87
C TRP A 59 -7.17 -20.33 -13.86
N GLU A 60 -6.98 -21.29 -12.98
CA GLU A 60 -7.83 -21.51 -11.82
C GLU A 60 -7.20 -20.84 -10.59
N VAL A 61 -7.94 -19.92 -9.97
CA VAL A 61 -7.46 -19.10 -8.85
C VAL A 61 -8.22 -19.43 -7.59
N SER A 62 -7.52 -19.98 -6.60
CA SER A 62 -8.05 -20.28 -5.28
C SER A 62 -7.96 -19.07 -4.36
N LYS A 63 -9.02 -18.88 -3.57
CA LYS A 63 -9.10 -17.86 -2.52
C LYS A 63 -9.00 -18.50 -1.14
N GLN A 64 -8.71 -17.71 -0.12
CA GLN A 64 -8.72 -18.15 1.27
C GLN A 64 -10.09 -18.72 1.69
N THR A 65 -11.18 -18.16 1.15
CA THR A 65 -12.55 -18.60 1.41
C THR A 65 -13.34 -18.65 0.09
N GLY A 66 -14.26 -19.61 0.00
CA GLY A 66 -15.10 -19.83 -1.19
C GLY A 66 -14.46 -20.75 -2.24
N SER A 67 -15.17 -20.94 -3.35
CA SER A 67 -14.72 -21.79 -4.46
C SER A 67 -13.69 -21.09 -5.34
N PRO A 68 -12.81 -21.84 -6.01
CA PRO A 68 -11.94 -21.31 -7.07
C PRO A 68 -12.74 -20.68 -8.21
N GLU A 69 -12.11 -19.74 -8.92
CA GLU A 69 -12.67 -19.11 -10.12
C GLU A 69 -11.68 -19.20 -11.29
N GLN A 70 -12.19 -19.22 -12.51
CA GLN A 70 -11.38 -19.37 -13.72
C GLN A 70 -11.24 -18.06 -14.51
N PHE A 71 -10.03 -17.78 -14.96
CA PHE A 71 -9.68 -16.59 -15.74
C PHE A 71 -8.82 -16.96 -16.95
N ASP A 72 -8.93 -16.17 -18.01
CA ASP A 72 -8.10 -16.32 -19.21
C ASP A 72 -6.73 -15.65 -19.02
N LEU A 73 -6.65 -14.56 -18.22
CA LEU A 73 -5.40 -13.88 -17.86
C LEU A 73 -5.38 -13.45 -16.39
N ILE A 74 -4.18 -13.39 -15.82
CA ILE A 74 -3.93 -12.89 -14.46
C ILE A 74 -2.82 -11.84 -14.50
N VAL A 75 -3.02 -10.73 -13.80
CA VAL A 75 -2.00 -9.71 -13.50
C VAL A 75 -1.82 -9.60 -11.99
N LEU A 76 -0.59 -9.80 -11.51
CA LEU A 76 -0.25 -9.68 -10.09
C LEU A 76 0.41 -8.33 -9.84
N THR A 77 -0.12 -7.55 -8.90
CA THR A 77 0.41 -6.22 -8.53
C THR A 77 0.69 -6.06 -7.04
N MET A 78 0.52 -7.13 -6.25
CA MET A 78 0.94 -7.15 -4.85
C MET A 78 2.48 -7.24 -4.71
N PRO A 79 3.06 -6.89 -3.54
CA PRO A 79 4.51 -6.95 -3.32
C PRO A 79 5.10 -8.32 -3.66
N VAL A 80 6.32 -8.32 -4.22
CA VAL A 80 7.01 -9.55 -4.67
C VAL A 80 7.08 -10.66 -3.61
N PRO A 81 7.38 -10.37 -2.32
CA PRO A 81 7.34 -11.39 -1.28
C PRO A 81 5.99 -12.08 -1.11
N GLU A 82 4.88 -11.40 -1.40
CA GLU A 82 3.53 -11.98 -1.36
C GLU A 82 3.25 -12.83 -2.61
N ILE A 83 3.79 -12.46 -3.77
CA ILE A 83 3.75 -13.30 -5.00
C ILE A 83 4.49 -14.62 -4.75
N LEU A 84 5.66 -14.56 -4.13
CA LEU A 84 6.48 -15.74 -3.84
C LEU A 84 5.85 -16.67 -2.78
N GLN A 85 4.82 -16.22 -2.05
CA GLN A 85 4.05 -17.04 -1.10
C GLN A 85 2.87 -17.79 -1.76
N LEU A 86 2.52 -17.45 -3.00
CA LEU A 86 1.47 -18.18 -3.73
C LEU A 86 1.89 -19.62 -3.99
N GLN A 87 0.91 -20.53 -3.88
CA GLN A 87 1.11 -21.96 -4.13
C GLN A 87 0.50 -22.38 -5.47
N GLY A 88 0.72 -23.63 -5.85
CA GLY A 88 0.19 -24.22 -7.08
C GLY A 88 1.18 -24.15 -8.25
N ASP A 89 0.67 -24.34 -9.46
CA ASP A 89 1.48 -24.42 -10.69
C ASP A 89 2.30 -23.15 -10.95
N ILE A 90 1.88 -21.98 -10.43
CA ILE A 90 2.68 -20.74 -10.50
C ILE A 90 4.11 -20.91 -9.95
N THR A 91 4.32 -21.78 -8.97
CA THR A 91 5.63 -22.00 -8.36
C THR A 91 6.64 -22.63 -9.31
N THR A 92 6.17 -23.43 -10.27
CA THR A 92 6.99 -24.11 -11.28
C THR A 92 7.11 -23.32 -12.59
N LEU A 93 6.17 -22.40 -12.84
CA LEU A 93 6.23 -21.46 -13.97
C LEU A 93 7.31 -20.39 -13.81
N ILE A 94 7.70 -20.08 -12.58
CA ILE A 94 8.80 -19.17 -12.29
C ILE A 94 10.10 -19.95 -12.41
N SER A 95 10.88 -19.67 -13.46
CA SER A 95 12.22 -20.27 -13.62
C SER A 95 13.16 -19.91 -12.46
N GLU A 96 14.21 -20.71 -12.25
CA GLU A 96 15.20 -20.46 -11.20
C GLU A 96 15.84 -19.06 -11.29
N CYS A 97 16.17 -18.62 -12.52
CA CYS A 97 16.73 -17.28 -12.73
C CYS A 97 15.73 -16.18 -12.37
N GLN A 98 14.46 -16.31 -12.75
CA GLN A 98 13.41 -15.36 -12.36
C GLN A 98 13.19 -15.36 -10.85
N ARG A 99 13.21 -16.53 -10.22
CA ARG A 99 13.08 -16.67 -8.76
C ARG A 99 14.18 -15.91 -8.04
N GLN A 100 15.44 -16.10 -8.43
CA GLN A 100 16.59 -15.38 -7.85
C GLN A 100 16.43 -13.86 -8.00
N GLN A 101 15.96 -13.37 -9.16
CA GLN A 101 15.70 -11.93 -9.37
C GLN A 101 14.59 -11.40 -8.47
N LEU A 102 13.52 -12.17 -8.28
CA LEU A 102 12.39 -11.80 -7.42
C LEU A 102 12.80 -11.81 -5.94
N GLU A 103 13.58 -12.79 -5.51
CA GLU A 103 14.09 -12.89 -4.13
C GLU A 103 15.07 -11.75 -3.77
N ALA A 104 15.74 -11.17 -4.76
CA ALA A 104 16.57 -9.98 -4.57
C ALA A 104 15.76 -8.69 -4.32
N VAL A 105 14.44 -8.70 -4.56
CA VAL A 105 13.58 -7.54 -4.29
C VAL A 105 13.33 -7.41 -2.79
N SER A 106 13.78 -6.29 -2.22
CA SER A 106 13.55 -5.96 -0.82
C SER A 106 12.64 -4.74 -0.67
N TYR A 107 11.99 -4.65 0.49
CA TYR A 107 11.13 -3.53 0.87
C TYR A 107 11.56 -3.04 2.25
N SER A 108 11.54 -1.72 2.44
CA SER A 108 11.58 -1.12 3.77
C SER A 108 10.25 -1.31 4.50
N SER A 109 10.27 -1.18 5.83
CA SER A 109 9.06 -1.23 6.68
C SER A 109 8.89 0.07 7.46
N ARG A 110 7.63 0.50 7.63
CA ARG A 110 7.26 1.71 8.39
C ARG A 110 5.91 1.53 9.07
N TYR A 111 5.65 2.36 10.07
CA TYR A 111 4.29 2.62 10.55
C TYR A 111 3.82 3.99 10.08
N ALA A 112 2.51 4.09 9.88
CA ALA A 112 1.79 5.34 9.72
C ALA A 112 0.76 5.47 10.83
N LEU A 113 0.69 6.64 11.48
CA LEU A 113 -0.31 6.93 12.50
C LEU A 113 -1.15 8.12 12.03
N GLY A 114 -2.45 7.91 11.91
CA GLY A 114 -3.44 8.95 11.67
C GLY A 114 -4.10 9.37 12.97
N LEU A 115 -4.15 10.68 13.23
CA LEU A 115 -4.83 11.29 14.36
C LEU A 115 -5.94 12.20 13.84
N PHE A 116 -7.12 12.09 14.44
CA PHE A 116 -8.30 12.87 14.06
C PHE A 116 -8.76 13.69 15.26
N TYR A 117 -9.09 14.96 15.01
CA TYR A 117 -9.48 15.93 16.04
C TYR A 117 -10.88 16.46 15.78
N GLU A 118 -11.49 17.07 16.79
CA GLU A 118 -12.78 17.75 16.64
C GLU A 118 -12.67 19.01 15.79
N ALA A 119 -13.79 19.37 15.16
CA ALA A 119 -13.97 20.66 14.50
C ALA A 119 -13.61 21.81 15.45
N GLY A 120 -12.92 22.83 14.91
CA GLY A 120 -12.43 23.96 15.70
C GLY A 120 -11.10 23.73 16.42
N THR A 121 -10.57 22.50 16.47
CA THR A 121 -9.19 22.25 16.93
C THR A 121 -8.20 22.99 16.04
N LYS A 122 -7.27 23.73 16.64
CA LYS A 122 -6.21 24.45 15.92
C LYS A 122 -4.87 23.75 16.06
N ILE A 123 -4.20 23.53 14.92
CA ILE A 123 -2.82 23.04 14.87
C ILE A 123 -1.98 24.15 14.23
N ASP A 124 -1.38 24.95 15.10
CA ASP A 124 -0.75 26.22 14.77
C ASP A 124 0.72 26.03 14.40
N VAL A 125 0.94 25.49 13.20
CA VAL A 125 2.24 25.41 12.55
C VAL A 125 2.18 26.01 11.15
N PRO A 126 3.29 26.60 10.65
CA PRO A 126 3.31 27.34 9.38
C PRO A 126 3.34 26.44 8.13
N TRP A 127 3.38 25.11 8.31
CA TRP A 127 3.52 24.14 7.22
C TRP A 127 2.34 23.17 7.16
N ALA A 128 2.13 22.57 5.99
CA ALA A 128 1.17 21.48 5.79
C ALA A 128 1.80 20.09 5.92
N GLY A 129 3.11 19.98 5.69
CA GLY A 129 3.89 18.80 6.03
C GLY A 129 5.35 19.15 6.28
N GLN A 130 6.02 18.39 7.14
CA GLN A 130 7.40 18.60 7.53
C GLN A 130 8.15 17.27 7.61
N TYR A 131 9.31 17.23 6.96
CA TYR A 131 10.29 16.18 7.15
C TYR A 131 11.13 16.42 8.40
N ILE A 132 11.34 15.36 9.17
CA ILE A 132 12.10 15.38 10.42
C ILE A 132 13.27 14.41 10.24
N THR A 133 14.49 14.92 10.38
CA THR A 133 15.73 14.15 10.19
C THR A 133 16.44 13.83 11.50
N SER A 134 16.17 14.59 12.55
CA SER A 134 16.82 14.46 13.87
C SER A 134 16.10 13.52 14.84
N ASN A 135 14.84 13.17 14.59
CA ASN A 135 14.08 12.29 15.48
C ASN A 135 14.31 10.81 15.14
N PRO A 136 14.57 9.93 16.12
CA PRO A 136 14.86 8.51 15.87
C PRO A 136 13.63 7.71 15.42
N CYS A 137 12.42 8.16 15.78
CA CYS A 137 11.17 7.47 15.54
C CYS A 137 10.38 8.04 14.35
N ILE A 138 10.22 9.36 14.27
CA ILE A 138 9.33 10.04 13.31
C ILE A 138 10.15 10.63 12.17
N ARG A 139 9.77 10.32 10.93
CA ARG A 139 10.42 10.83 9.71
C ARG A 139 9.66 11.99 9.07
N PHE A 140 8.34 11.99 9.18
CA PHE A 140 7.49 12.96 8.51
C PHE A 140 6.18 13.14 9.26
N VAL A 141 5.70 14.40 9.31
CA VAL A 141 4.40 14.77 9.87
C VAL A 141 3.65 15.60 8.82
N SER A 142 2.35 15.34 8.65
CA SER A 142 1.47 16.07 7.72
C SER A 142 0.18 16.47 8.42
N ILE A 143 -0.21 17.73 8.25
CA ILE A 143 -1.56 18.22 8.54
C ILE A 143 -2.36 18.06 7.27
N ASP A 144 -3.07 16.93 7.18
CA ASP A 144 -3.60 16.41 5.93
C ASP A 144 -4.69 17.28 5.32
N ASN A 145 -5.52 17.94 6.14
CA ASN A 145 -6.51 18.92 5.67
C ASN A 145 -5.85 20.16 5.06
N LYS A 146 -4.77 20.71 5.67
CA LYS A 146 -3.99 21.80 5.07
C LYS A 146 -3.34 21.36 3.75
N LYS A 147 -2.76 20.16 3.72
CA LYS A 147 -2.13 19.58 2.52
C LYS A 147 -3.12 19.43 1.36
N ARG A 148 -4.36 19.04 1.65
CA ARG A 148 -5.45 18.90 0.67
C ARG A 148 -6.19 20.20 0.35
N ASN A 149 -5.78 21.32 0.96
CA ASN A 149 -6.44 22.61 0.84
C ASN A 149 -7.94 22.56 1.17
N ILE A 150 -8.29 21.85 2.26
CA ILE A 150 -9.66 21.74 2.76
C ILE A 150 -9.85 22.75 3.88
N GLU A 151 -10.63 23.78 3.62
CA GLU A 151 -11.09 24.77 4.61
C GLU A 151 -12.55 24.49 4.95
N SER A 152 -12.81 23.96 6.15
CA SER A 152 -14.16 23.77 6.67
C SER A 152 -14.16 23.95 8.18
N SER A 153 -15.14 24.70 8.69
CA SER A 153 -15.37 24.84 10.14
C SER A 153 -16.09 23.62 10.74
N GLU A 154 -16.61 22.72 9.90
CA GLU A 154 -17.36 21.53 10.33
C GLU A 154 -16.47 20.28 10.41
N ILE A 155 -15.28 20.33 9.82
CA ILE A 155 -14.34 19.21 9.75
C ILE A 155 -13.12 19.55 10.61
N GLY A 156 -12.85 18.72 11.62
CA GLY A 156 -11.64 18.86 12.43
C GLY A 156 -10.37 18.50 11.66
N PRO A 157 -9.20 19.01 12.10
CA PRO A 157 -7.95 18.69 11.45
C PRO A 157 -7.60 17.21 11.59
N SER A 158 -6.80 16.72 10.66
CA SER A 158 -6.26 15.36 10.71
C SER A 158 -4.75 15.38 10.49
N LEU A 159 -4.03 14.66 11.34
CA LEU A 159 -2.57 14.62 11.35
C LEU A 159 -2.08 13.21 10.99
N VAL A 160 -1.15 13.12 10.06
CA VAL A 160 -0.56 11.86 9.60
C VAL A 160 0.93 11.86 9.91
N ILE A 161 1.38 10.87 10.68
CA ILE A 161 2.77 10.67 11.08
C ILE A 161 3.32 9.44 10.37
N HIS A 162 4.49 9.54 9.75
CA HIS A 162 5.24 8.39 9.23
C HIS A 162 6.50 8.16 10.06
N THR A 163 6.71 6.94 10.53
CA THR A 163 7.92 6.56 11.27
C THR A 163 9.13 6.45 10.35
N THR A 164 10.34 6.42 10.91
CA THR A 164 11.58 6.07 10.22
C THR A 164 11.60 4.59 9.81
N VAL A 165 12.48 4.23 8.87
CA VAL A 165 12.67 2.81 8.48
C VAL A 165 13.28 2.00 9.63
N PRO A 166 14.34 2.45 10.34
CA PRO A 166 14.88 1.69 11.46
C PRO A 166 13.83 1.40 12.53
N PHE A 167 13.00 2.37 12.88
CA PHE A 167 11.89 2.16 13.82
C PHE A 167 10.89 1.12 13.27
N GLY A 168 10.46 1.26 12.01
CA GLY A 168 9.50 0.33 11.41
C GLY A 168 9.98 -1.13 11.35
N VAL A 169 11.28 -1.34 11.13
CA VAL A 169 11.90 -2.67 11.15
C VAL A 169 12.00 -3.22 12.58
N THR A 170 12.47 -2.42 13.53
CA THR A 170 12.63 -2.84 14.93
C THR A 170 11.30 -3.27 15.56
N TYR A 171 10.22 -2.55 15.28
CA TYR A 171 8.90 -2.79 15.88
C TYR A 171 7.93 -3.58 14.97
N LEU A 172 8.45 -4.29 13.97
CA LEU A 172 7.62 -4.92 12.94
C LEU A 172 6.67 -5.99 13.52
N GLU A 173 7.13 -6.76 14.51
CA GLU A 173 6.34 -7.82 15.15
C GLU A 173 5.69 -7.39 16.47
N HIS A 174 5.83 -6.11 16.86
CA HIS A 174 5.17 -5.58 18.05
C HIS A 174 3.67 -5.33 17.81
N SER A 175 2.92 -5.22 18.91
CA SER A 175 1.50 -4.85 18.91
C SER A 175 1.31 -3.44 18.34
N ILE A 176 0.13 -3.18 17.78
CA ILE A 176 -0.17 -1.88 17.18
C ILE A 176 -0.30 -0.82 18.28
N GLU A 177 -0.81 -1.23 19.43
CA GLU A 177 -1.04 -0.43 20.62
C GLU A 177 0.28 0.09 21.20
N ASP A 178 1.26 -0.80 21.44
CA ASP A 178 2.58 -0.41 21.96
C ASP A 178 3.29 0.56 21.01
N VAL A 179 3.22 0.28 19.71
CA VAL A 179 3.83 1.13 18.68
C VAL A 179 3.16 2.50 18.63
N GLN A 180 1.83 2.54 18.74
CA GLN A 180 1.09 3.79 18.76
C GLN A 180 1.52 4.66 19.94
N GLU A 181 1.62 4.10 21.16
CA GLU A 181 2.07 4.82 22.35
C GLU A 181 3.48 5.40 22.18
N LEU A 182 4.42 4.61 21.66
CA LEU A 182 5.79 5.06 21.40
C LEU A 182 5.82 6.23 20.40
N VAL A 183 5.02 6.16 19.33
CA VAL A 183 4.93 7.25 18.34
C VAL A 183 4.29 8.49 18.95
N PHE A 184 3.27 8.35 19.81
CA PHE A 184 2.66 9.48 20.52
C PHE A 184 3.65 10.20 21.43
N GLN A 185 4.43 9.46 22.22
CA GLN A 185 5.47 10.05 23.08
C GLN A 185 6.51 10.84 22.27
N GLN A 186 6.85 10.35 21.08
CA GLN A 186 7.79 11.04 20.19
C GLN A 186 7.17 12.26 19.51
N LEU A 187 5.86 12.23 19.24
CA LEU A 187 5.12 13.35 18.65
C LEU A 187 5.06 14.55 19.60
N GLU A 188 4.87 14.32 20.91
CA GLU A 188 4.83 15.40 21.91
C GLU A 188 6.13 16.21 21.93
N ASN A 189 7.28 15.56 21.66
CA ASN A 189 8.57 16.26 21.57
C ASN A 189 8.70 17.14 20.30
N ILE A 190 7.90 16.88 19.27
CA ILE A 190 7.94 17.60 17.99
C ILE A 190 6.84 18.68 17.94
N LEU A 191 5.64 18.34 18.41
CA LEU A 191 4.47 19.20 18.47
C LEU A 191 3.87 19.14 19.88
N PRO A 192 4.46 19.87 20.85
CA PRO A 192 4.01 19.84 22.22
C PRO A 192 2.63 20.51 22.37
N GLY A 193 1.84 20.02 23.33
CA GLY A 193 0.55 20.62 23.69
C GLY A 193 -0.59 20.35 22.72
N LEU A 194 -0.47 19.31 21.87
CA LEU A 194 -1.60 18.85 21.07
C LEU A 194 -2.70 18.30 22.00
N PRO A 195 -3.98 18.59 21.74
CA PRO A 195 -5.06 18.00 22.51
C PRO A 195 -5.13 16.49 22.28
N GLN A 196 -5.90 15.77 23.10
CA GLN A 196 -6.16 14.36 22.85
C GLN A 196 -6.98 14.19 21.56
N PRO A 197 -6.56 13.34 20.62
CA PRO A 197 -7.34 13.06 19.42
C PRO A 197 -8.60 12.26 19.76
N ILE A 198 -9.70 12.51 19.04
CA ILE A 198 -10.97 11.78 19.20
C ILE A 198 -10.96 10.40 18.54
N ALA A 199 -10.06 10.19 17.58
CA ALA A 199 -9.85 8.90 16.96
C ALA A 199 -8.40 8.75 16.49
N THR A 200 -7.92 7.51 16.48
CA THR A 200 -6.60 7.17 15.97
C THR A 200 -6.69 6.01 14.99
N LYS A 201 -5.77 5.97 14.03
CA LYS A 201 -5.60 4.84 13.12
C LYS A 201 -4.12 4.58 12.89
N CYS A 202 -3.62 3.52 13.50
CA CYS A 202 -2.26 3.05 13.28
C CYS A 202 -2.26 1.97 12.18
N GLN A 203 -1.36 2.11 11.21
CA GLN A 203 -1.23 1.21 10.05
C GLN A 203 0.22 0.75 9.92
N LYS A 204 0.40 -0.57 9.91
CA LYS A 204 1.69 -1.23 9.65
C LYS A 204 1.89 -1.40 8.16
N TRP A 205 3.01 -0.91 7.63
CA TRP A 205 3.42 -1.14 6.24
C TRP A 205 4.66 -2.06 6.24
N ARG A 206 4.42 -3.38 6.20
CA ARG A 206 5.51 -4.38 6.13
C ARG A 206 6.34 -4.20 4.86
N HIS A 207 5.67 -3.98 3.73
CA HIS A 207 6.26 -3.70 2.43
C HIS A 207 5.97 -2.25 2.03
N SER A 208 6.70 -1.29 2.61
CA SER A 208 6.43 0.15 2.44
C SER A 208 6.97 0.69 1.12
N GLN A 209 8.28 0.60 0.88
CA GLN A 209 8.94 1.16 -0.30
C GLN A 209 10.12 0.27 -0.71
N VAL A 210 10.33 0.11 -2.02
CA VAL A 210 11.54 -0.51 -2.57
C VAL A 210 12.73 0.44 -2.31
N PRO A 211 13.78 0.03 -1.59
CA PRO A 211 14.96 0.86 -1.39
C PRO A 211 15.63 1.13 -2.74
N SER A 212 16.10 2.37 -2.95
CA SER A 212 16.71 2.82 -4.21
C SER A 212 17.94 2.02 -4.67
N ALA A 213 18.47 1.09 -3.85
CA ALA A 213 19.61 0.24 -4.16
C ALA A 213 19.26 -1.06 -4.93
N GLY A 214 17.98 -1.43 -5.04
CA GLY A 214 17.53 -2.63 -5.75
C GLY A 214 17.15 -2.36 -7.20
N VAL A 215 18.08 -1.88 -8.03
CA VAL A 215 17.85 -1.80 -9.49
C VAL A 215 17.89 -3.23 -10.04
N ILE A 216 16.73 -3.84 -10.28
CA ILE A 216 16.64 -4.94 -11.25
C ILE A 216 16.91 -4.31 -12.62
N LEU A 217 18.10 -4.53 -13.17
CA LEU A 217 18.40 -4.26 -14.57
C LEU A 217 17.43 -5.09 -15.43
N GLY A 218 16.33 -4.48 -15.87
CA GLY A 218 15.40 -5.13 -16.81
C GLY A 218 13.97 -4.57 -16.80
N CYS A 219 13.50 -4.02 -15.68
CA CYS A 219 12.18 -3.38 -15.63
C CYS A 219 12.32 -1.88 -15.84
N ALA A 220 11.64 -1.38 -16.87
CA ALA A 220 11.62 0.03 -17.25
C ALA A 220 11.47 0.95 -16.03
N LYS A 221 12.29 2.01 -15.98
CA LYS A 221 12.14 3.13 -15.04
C LYS A 221 10.72 3.68 -15.19
N SER A 222 9.82 3.26 -14.30
CA SER A 222 8.53 3.90 -14.09
C SER A 222 8.64 4.68 -12.79
N PRO A 223 8.74 6.02 -12.82
CA PRO A 223 8.86 6.88 -11.63
C PRO A 223 7.60 6.95 -10.77
N TRP A 224 6.64 6.03 -10.93
CA TRP A 224 5.24 6.24 -10.55
C TRP A 224 4.83 5.71 -9.19
N MET A 225 5.78 5.56 -8.25
CA MET A 225 5.44 5.35 -6.85
C MET A 225 5.79 6.60 -6.04
N MET A 226 5.05 7.68 -6.32
CA MET A 226 5.08 8.92 -5.56
C MET A 226 3.67 9.35 -5.17
N ALA A 227 3.35 9.09 -3.90
CA ALA A 227 2.55 9.91 -2.99
C ALA A 227 2.39 9.04 -1.72
N ILE A 228 3.30 9.08 -0.74
CA ILE A 228 3.76 10.26 -0.01
C ILE A 228 5.28 10.23 0.08
N GLY A 229 5.95 11.02 -0.76
CA GLY A 229 7.36 11.35 -0.58
C GLY A 229 8.03 11.81 -1.87
N PHE A 230 8.23 13.12 -1.97
CA PHE A 230 9.12 13.74 -2.96
C PHE A 230 10.56 13.23 -2.77
N PRO A 231 11.39 13.24 -3.84
CA PRO A 231 12.73 12.71 -3.80
C PRO A 231 13.63 13.56 -2.90
N ILE A 232 14.66 12.91 -2.37
CA ILE A 232 15.74 13.49 -1.54
C ILE A 232 16.36 14.70 -2.23
#